data_AF-A0A497G5K8-F1
#
_entry.id   AF-A0A497G5K8-F1
#
_cell.length_a   1.000
_cell.length_b   1.000
_cell.length_c   1.000
_cell.angle_alpha   90.00
_cell.angle_beta   90.00
_cell.angle_gamma   90.00
#
_symmetry.space_group_name_H-M   'P 1'
#
loop_
_entity.id
_entity.type
_entity.pdbx_description
1 polymer ?
#
loop_
_entity_poly.entity_id
_entity_poly.type
_entity_poly.pdbx_seq_one_letter_code
_entity_poly.pdbx_strand_id
1 'polypeptide(L)'
;EYRRKALRLLAVASEIEAIASIVGESALPDDQRLILLAAEVLREGFLRQVALEGEDVFCPPHKQYLMLKMMVDFFDWAYTLIRNNVSVEEIAGIPEIAEMIRVKEDERGIKAVEELYARVRARMEALAKKYGVELEVKKVER
;
A
#
# COMPACT_ATOMS: atom_id res chain seq x y z
N GLU A 1 -8.15 13.01 4.21
CA GLU A 1 -8.52 12.24 3.00
C GLU A 1 -8.12 10.76 3.08
N TYR A 2 -6.85 10.44 3.31
CA TYR A 2 -6.29 9.08 3.29
C TYR A 2 -7.03 8.05 4.16
N ARG A 3 -7.40 8.40 5.40
CA ARG A 3 -8.21 7.52 6.26
C ARG A 3 -9.51 7.06 5.61
N ARG A 4 -10.23 7.97 4.94
CA ARG A 4 -11.49 7.64 4.27
C ARG A 4 -11.27 6.69 3.09
N LYS A 5 -10.19 6.90 2.33
CA LYS A 5 -9.80 6.00 1.24
C LYS A 5 -9.45 4.61 1.76
N ALA A 6 -8.61 4.52 2.80
CA ALA A 6 -8.21 3.26 3.41
C ALA A 6 -9.42 2.46 3.93
N LEU A 7 -10.36 3.12 4.62
CA LEU A 7 -11.59 2.46 5.10
C LEU A 7 -12.44 1.92 3.95
N ARG A 8 -12.57 2.67 2.84
CA ARG A 8 -13.28 2.19 1.65
C ARG A 8 -12.55 1.02 0.99
N LEU A 9 -11.23 1.10 0.87
CA LEU A 9 -10.42 0.02 0.32
C LEU A 9 -10.63 -1.28 1.11
N LEU A 10 -10.56 -1.20 2.44
CA LEU A 10 -10.79 -2.35 3.32
C LEU A 10 -12.21 -2.91 3.20
N ALA A 11 -13.23 -2.04 3.10
CA ALA A 11 -14.61 -2.49 2.92
C ALA A 11 -14.79 -3.24 1.59
N VAL A 12 -14.29 -2.69 0.49
CA VAL A 12 -14.34 -3.34 -0.83
C VAL A 12 -13.53 -4.64 -0.83
N ALA A 13 -12.36 -4.66 -0.18
CA ALA A 13 -11.56 -5.88 -0.05
C ALA A 13 -12.32 -6.99 0.68
N SER A 14 -13.07 -6.67 1.74
CA SER A 14 -13.90 -7.66 2.44
C SER A 14 -15.01 -8.24 1.56
N GLU A 15 -15.61 -7.44 0.67
CA GLU A 15 -16.57 -7.93 -0.32
C GLU A 15 -15.89 -8.87 -1.33
N ILE A 16 -14.70 -8.50 -1.82
CA ILE A 16 -13.92 -9.32 -2.77
C ILE A 16 -13.45 -10.62 -2.12
N GLU A 17 -13.03 -10.62 -0.85
CA GLU A 17 -12.63 -11.81 -0.09
C GLU A 17 -13.75 -12.83 0.00
N ALA A 18 -14.99 -12.37 0.21
CA ALA A 18 -16.16 -13.25 0.22
C ALA A 18 -16.35 -13.95 -1.15
N ILE A 19 -16.15 -13.24 -2.26
CA ILE A 19 -16.20 -13.82 -3.60
C ILE A 19 -15.03 -14.79 -3.81
N ALA A 20 -13.81 -14.38 -3.47
CA ALA A 20 -12.58 -15.16 -3.58
C ALA A 20 -12.67 -16.49 -2.83
N SER A 21 -13.35 -16.52 -1.68
CA SER A 21 -13.55 -17.75 -0.90
C SER A 21 -14.33 -18.84 -1.64
N ILE A 22 -15.11 -18.46 -2.67
CA ILE A 22 -15.94 -19.37 -3.47
C ILE A 22 -15.19 -19.79 -4.74
N VAL A 23 -14.58 -18.83 -5.45
CA VAL A 23 -14.02 -19.04 -6.79
C VAL A 23 -12.49 -19.23 -6.81
N GLY A 24 -11.82 -18.92 -5.71
CA GLY A 24 -10.36 -18.84 -5.58
C GLY A 24 -9.80 -17.48 -6.01
N GLU A 25 -8.78 -16.99 -5.31
CA GLU A 25 -8.17 -15.67 -5.58
C GLU A 25 -7.54 -15.58 -6.97
N SER A 26 -6.98 -16.68 -7.49
CA SER A 26 -6.40 -16.73 -8.84
C SER A 26 -7.40 -16.56 -9.97
N ALA A 27 -8.71 -16.71 -9.70
CA ALA A 27 -9.77 -16.51 -10.68
C ALA A 27 -10.23 -15.04 -10.77
N LEU A 28 -9.74 -14.17 -9.88
CA LEU A 28 -10.12 -12.77 -9.85
C LEU A 28 -9.35 -11.95 -10.90
N PRO A 29 -9.97 -10.90 -11.46
CA PRO A 29 -9.27 -9.88 -12.24
C PRO A 29 -8.15 -9.19 -11.45
N ASP A 30 -7.12 -8.71 -12.17
CA ASP A 30 -5.93 -8.09 -11.56
C ASP A 30 -6.23 -6.85 -10.71
N ASP A 31 -7.25 -6.07 -11.05
CA ASP A 31 -7.67 -4.91 -10.25
C ASP A 31 -8.27 -5.33 -8.90
N GLN A 32 -9.00 -6.44 -8.86
CA GLN A 32 -9.53 -7.01 -7.62
C GLN A 32 -8.42 -7.65 -6.78
N ARG A 33 -7.50 -8.37 -7.40
CA ARG A 33 -6.32 -8.92 -6.72
C ARG A 33 -5.43 -7.81 -6.14
N LEU A 34 -5.30 -6.69 -6.85
CA LEU A 34 -4.60 -5.52 -6.31
C LEU A 34 -5.31 -4.94 -5.07
N ILE A 35 -6.64 -4.91 -5.05
CA ILE A 35 -7.39 -4.44 -3.86
C ILE A 35 -7.11 -5.35 -2.66
N LEU A 36 -7.08 -6.66 -2.85
CA LEU A 36 -6.73 -7.62 -1.80
C LEU A 36 -5.30 -7.41 -1.29
N LEU A 37 -4.34 -7.28 -2.19
CA LEU A 37 -2.93 -6.99 -1.86
C LEU A 37 -2.80 -5.69 -1.05
N ALA A 38 -3.44 -4.61 -1.50
CA ALA A 38 -3.36 -3.33 -0.81
C ALA A 38 -4.09 -3.36 0.55
N ALA A 39 -5.16 -4.14 0.69
CA ALA A 39 -5.82 -4.38 1.97
C ALA A 39 -4.94 -5.20 2.93
N GLU A 40 -4.21 -6.19 2.44
CA GLU A 40 -3.22 -6.93 3.24
C GLU A 40 -2.13 -5.97 3.76
N VAL A 41 -1.56 -5.13 2.89
CA VAL A 41 -0.57 -4.13 3.28
C VAL A 41 -1.10 -3.18 4.36
N LEU A 42 -2.36 -2.72 4.27
CA LEU A 42 -2.97 -1.90 5.32
C LEU A 42 -3.22 -2.69 6.61
N ARG A 43 -3.75 -3.90 6.52
CA ARG A 43 -4.05 -4.72 7.70
C ARG A 43 -2.79 -5.07 8.46
N GLU A 44 -1.79 -5.61 7.78
CA GLU A 44 -0.55 -6.05 8.41
C GLU A 44 0.39 -4.88 8.71
N GLY A 45 0.49 -3.90 7.82
CA GLY A 45 1.43 -2.78 7.95
C GLY A 45 0.95 -1.62 8.81
N PHE A 46 -0.36 -1.42 8.95
CA PHE A 46 -0.92 -0.26 9.66
C PHE A 46 -1.86 -0.64 10.81
N LEU A 47 -2.80 -1.55 10.61
CA LEU A 47 -3.82 -1.88 11.62
C LEU A 47 -3.31 -2.86 12.68
N ARG A 48 -2.52 -3.86 12.28
CA ARG A 48 -1.95 -4.84 13.18
C ARG A 48 -0.89 -4.17 14.02
N GLN A 49 -1.28 -3.74 15.22
CA GLN A 49 -0.34 -3.23 16.20
C GLN A 49 0.54 -4.39 16.68
N VAL A 50 1.84 -4.20 16.61
CA VAL A 50 2.75 -5.00 17.43
C VAL A 50 2.44 -4.58 18.85
N ALA A 51 2.00 -5.52 19.69
CA ALA A 51 1.95 -5.31 21.12
C ALA A 51 3.40 -5.20 21.61
N LEU A 52 3.99 -4.02 21.45
CA LEU A 52 5.28 -3.69 22.04
C LEU A 52 5.02 -3.51 23.53
N GLU A 53 5.48 -4.47 24.33
CA GLU A 53 5.62 -4.29 25.77
C GLU A 53 6.80 -3.33 26.04
N GLY A 54 6.56 -2.23 26.76
CA GLY A 54 7.60 -1.25 27.13
C GLY A 54 7.15 0.22 27.06
N GLU A 55 8.06 1.17 27.24
CA GLU A 55 7.79 2.62 27.19
C GLU A 55 7.54 3.14 25.75
N ASP A 56 7.76 2.33 24.71
CA ASP A 56 7.60 2.65 23.28
C ASP A 56 6.17 2.42 22.72
N VAL A 57 5.14 2.59 23.55
CA VAL A 57 3.72 2.36 23.17
C VAL A 57 3.19 3.43 22.19
N PHE A 58 3.95 4.50 21.93
CA PHE A 58 3.46 5.66 21.20
C PHE A 58 4.10 5.80 19.82
N CYS A 59 3.42 5.34 18.77
CA CYS A 59 3.74 5.71 17.40
C CYS A 59 3.30 7.17 17.15
N PRO A 60 4.22 8.12 16.87
CA PRO A 60 3.86 9.52 16.70
C PRO A 60 2.80 9.71 15.60
N PRO A 61 1.80 10.60 15.77
CA PRO A 61 0.75 10.83 14.77
C PRO A 61 1.30 11.14 13.37
N HIS A 62 2.45 11.82 13.30
CA HIS A 62 3.13 12.09 12.04
C HIS A 62 3.64 10.82 11.34
N LYS A 63 4.25 9.88 12.07
CA LYS A 63 4.68 8.58 11.53
C LYS A 63 3.47 7.80 10.98
N GLN A 64 2.37 7.75 11.73
CA GLN A 64 1.13 7.10 11.32
C GLN A 64 0.56 7.71 10.03
N TYR A 65 0.53 9.05 9.95
CA TYR A 65 0.08 9.75 8.75
C TYR A 65 0.94 9.38 7.53
N LEU A 66 2.26 9.40 7.65
CA LEU A 66 3.17 9.10 6.54
C LEU A 66 3.05 7.65 6.08
N MET A 67 2.90 6.69 7.01
CA MET A 67 2.68 5.29 6.67
C MET A 67 1.36 5.10 5.90
N LEU A 68 0.26 5.65 6.43
CA LEU A 68 -1.05 5.54 5.79
C LEU A 68 -1.05 6.21 4.41
N LYS A 69 -0.40 7.38 4.29
CA LYS A 69 -0.21 8.09 3.04
C LYS A 69 0.53 7.21 2.02
N MET A 70 1.67 6.64 2.41
CA MET A 70 2.48 5.77 1.55
C MET A 70 1.67 4.59 1.01
N MET A 71 0.93 3.88 1.87
CA MET A 71 0.16 2.70 1.48
C MET A 71 -1.00 3.05 0.54
N VAL A 72 -1.68 4.17 0.78
CA VAL A 72 -2.80 4.61 -0.08
C VAL A 72 -2.30 5.20 -1.40
N ASP A 73 -1.20 5.96 -1.40
CA ASP A 73 -0.60 6.44 -2.65
C ASP A 73 -0.07 5.29 -3.50
N PHE A 74 0.56 4.28 -2.87
CA PHE A 74 0.96 3.04 -3.55
C PHE A 74 -0.23 2.40 -4.27
N PHE A 75 -1.39 2.28 -3.60
CA PHE A 75 -2.59 1.76 -4.22
C PHE A 75 -3.06 2.63 -5.40
N ASP A 76 -3.14 3.96 -5.24
CA ASP A 76 -3.56 4.87 -6.31
C ASP A 76 -2.64 4.72 -7.56
N TRP A 77 -1.32 4.62 -7.37
CA TRP A 77 -0.35 4.39 -8.45
C TRP A 77 -0.47 3.00 -9.07
N ALA A 78 -0.54 1.95 -8.24
CA ALA A 78 -0.67 0.57 -8.70
C ALA A 78 -1.95 0.37 -9.51
N TYR A 79 -3.07 0.97 -9.07
CA TYR A 79 -4.34 0.89 -9.78
C TYR A 79 -4.26 1.55 -11.16
N THR A 80 -3.52 2.66 -11.26
CA THR A 80 -3.25 3.31 -12.55
C THR A 80 -2.43 2.41 -13.47
N LEU A 81 -1.43 1.69 -12.93
CA LEU A 81 -0.63 0.74 -13.69
C LEU A 81 -1.45 -0.46 -14.18
N ILE A 82 -2.26 -1.08 -13.32
CA ILE A 82 -3.16 -2.19 -13.70
C ILE A 82 -4.07 -1.77 -14.84
N ARG A 83 -4.65 -0.57 -14.76
CA ARG A 83 -5.49 0.00 -15.82
C ARG A 83 -4.77 0.21 -17.15
N ASN A 84 -3.44 0.21 -17.15
CA ASN A 84 -2.59 0.34 -18.33
C ASN A 84 -1.87 -0.99 -18.67
N ASN A 85 -2.48 -2.13 -18.32
CA ASN A 85 -2.02 -3.48 -18.65
C ASN A 85 -0.71 -3.91 -17.98
N VAL A 86 -0.33 -3.29 -16.87
CA VAL A 86 0.68 -3.89 -15.98
C VAL A 86 0.01 -5.01 -15.19
N SER A 87 0.62 -6.19 -15.09
CA SER A 87 0.01 -7.29 -14.34
C SER A 87 0.17 -7.12 -12.84
N VAL A 88 -0.75 -7.69 -12.06
CA VAL A 88 -0.67 -7.65 -10.60
C VAL A 88 0.56 -8.38 -10.06
N GLU A 89 1.06 -9.41 -10.76
CA GLU A 89 2.30 -10.12 -10.39
C GLU A 89 3.52 -9.21 -10.45
N GLU A 90 3.62 -8.35 -11.46
CA GLU A 90 4.74 -7.40 -11.54
C GLU A 90 4.71 -6.39 -10.39
N ILE A 91 3.52 -5.98 -9.96
CA ILE A 91 3.35 -5.09 -8.81
C ILE A 91 3.65 -5.83 -7.50
N ALA A 92 3.06 -7.01 -7.30
CA ALA A 92 3.27 -7.84 -6.11
C ALA A 92 4.73 -8.28 -5.93
N GLY A 93 5.49 -8.38 -7.02
CA GLY A 93 6.90 -8.76 -7.03
C GLY A 93 7.87 -7.67 -6.57
N ILE A 94 7.42 -6.43 -6.31
CA ILE A 94 8.33 -5.39 -5.84
C ILE A 94 8.69 -5.60 -4.35
N PRO A 95 9.98 -5.52 -3.98
CA PRO A 95 10.42 -5.77 -2.61
C PRO A 95 9.86 -4.74 -1.62
N GLU A 96 9.57 -3.53 -2.08
CA GLU A 96 9.10 -2.44 -1.23
C GLU A 96 7.73 -2.74 -0.58
N ILE A 97 6.92 -3.67 -1.11
CA ILE A 97 5.67 -4.12 -0.47
C ILE A 97 5.94 -4.76 0.89
N ALA A 98 6.89 -5.69 0.94
CA ALA A 98 7.25 -6.37 2.19
C ALA A 98 7.92 -5.41 3.20
N GLU A 99 8.55 -4.35 2.70
CA GLU A 99 9.09 -3.27 3.53
C GLU A 99 7.97 -2.38 4.09
N MET A 100 6.94 -2.06 3.30
CA MET A 100 5.77 -1.28 3.78
C MET A 100 5.05 -1.96 4.94
N ILE A 101 4.97 -3.30 4.93
CA ILE A 101 4.36 -4.07 6.03
C ILE A 101 5.17 -3.96 7.34
N ARG A 102 6.50 -3.85 7.25
CA ARG A 102 7.41 -3.93 8.40
C ARG A 102 7.96 -2.58 8.89
N VAL A 103 7.84 -1.52 8.10
CA VAL A 103 8.44 -0.19 8.40
C VAL A 103 8.00 0.40 9.74
N LYS A 104 6.86 -0.05 10.29
CA LYS A 104 6.40 0.35 11.63
C LYS A 104 7.39 -0.02 12.74
N GLU A 105 8.14 -1.11 12.56
CA GLU A 105 9.13 -1.67 13.48
C GLU A 105 10.54 -1.06 13.31
N ASP A 106 10.76 -0.23 12.29
CA ASP A 106 12.08 0.36 12.04
C ASP A 106 12.42 1.40 13.11
N GLU A 107 13.56 1.18 13.79
CA GLU A 107 14.11 2.02 14.85
C GLU A 107 14.42 3.46 14.40
N ARG A 108 14.68 3.66 13.09
CA ARG A 108 14.90 5.00 12.52
C ARG A 108 13.60 5.83 12.46
N GLY A 109 12.45 5.22 12.78
CA GLY A 109 11.19 5.93 12.99
C GLY A 109 10.64 6.60 11.74
N ILE A 110 10.39 7.91 11.82
CA ILE A 110 9.85 8.72 10.70
C ILE A 110 10.78 8.68 9.48
N LYS A 111 12.11 8.74 9.70
CA LYS A 111 13.10 8.78 8.64
C LYS A 111 13.02 7.53 7.75
N ALA A 112 12.83 6.35 8.34
CA ALA A 112 12.65 5.11 7.57
C ALA A 112 11.40 5.14 6.69
N VAL A 113 10.31 5.72 7.18
CA VAL A 113 9.06 5.86 6.41
C VAL A 113 9.25 6.81 5.24
N GLU A 114 9.95 7.94 5.43
CA GLU A 114 10.24 8.90 4.36
C GLU A 114 11.17 8.29 3.29
N GLU A 115 12.24 7.60 3.70
CA GLU A 115 13.15 6.91 2.79
C GLU A 115 12.44 5.79 2.01
N LEU A 116 11.60 5.01 2.68
CA LEU A 116 10.81 3.98 2.02
C LEU A 116 9.79 4.58 1.06
N TYR A 117 9.08 5.63 1.44
CA TYR A 117 8.12 6.31 0.57
C TYR A 117 8.79 6.82 -0.71
N ALA A 118 9.98 7.40 -0.61
CA ALA A 118 10.76 7.83 -1.78
C ALA A 118 11.13 6.65 -2.70
N ARG A 119 11.54 5.51 -2.13
CA ARG A 119 11.86 4.29 -2.90
C ARG A 119 10.63 3.67 -3.56
N VAL A 120 9.52 3.55 -2.84
CA VAL A 120 8.23 3.08 -3.39
C VAL A 120 7.84 3.96 -4.57
N ARG A 121 7.87 5.28 -4.40
CA ARG A 121 7.54 6.22 -5.48
C ARG A 121 8.44 6.04 -6.70
N ALA A 122 9.76 5.99 -6.51
CA ALA A 122 10.71 5.79 -7.60
C ALA A 122 10.49 4.45 -8.31
N ARG A 123 10.16 3.39 -7.57
CA ARG A 123 9.81 2.08 -8.13
C ARG A 123 8.57 2.15 -9.02
N MET A 124 7.51 2.79 -8.54
CA MET A 124 6.26 2.95 -9.29
C MET A 124 6.47 3.82 -10.54
N GLU A 125 7.25 4.90 -10.43
CA GLU A 125 7.63 5.75 -11.58
C GLU A 125 8.47 4.96 -12.62
N ALA A 126 9.37 4.10 -12.18
CA ALA A 126 10.15 3.24 -13.08
C ALA A 126 9.26 2.22 -13.81
N LEU A 127 8.30 1.60 -13.12
CA LEU A 127 7.30 0.73 -13.73
C LEU A 127 6.42 1.51 -14.71
N ALA A 128 5.93 2.69 -14.33
CA ALA A 128 5.14 3.54 -15.20
C ALA A 128 5.89 3.88 -16.50
N LYS A 129 7.17 4.26 -16.39
CA LYS A 129 8.03 4.55 -17.54
C LYS A 129 8.24 3.33 -18.44
N LYS A 130 8.41 2.13 -17.87
CA LYS A 130 8.52 0.87 -18.64
C LYS A 130 7.30 0.64 -19.55
N TYR A 131 6.12 1.06 -19.10
CA TYR A 131 4.86 0.88 -19.82
C TYR A 131 4.35 2.15 -20.53
N GLY A 132 5.11 3.24 -20.52
CA GLY A 132 4.71 4.51 -21.15
C GLY A 132 3.52 5.19 -20.46
N VAL A 133 3.34 4.98 -19.16
CA VAL A 133 2.26 5.53 -18.35
C VAL A 133 2.75 6.75 -17.58
N GLU A 134 1.93 7.80 -17.48
CA GLU A 134 2.17 8.93 -16.58
C GLU A 134 1.42 8.71 -15.26
N LEU A 135 2.13 8.79 -14.13
CA LEU A 135 1.50 8.76 -12.81
C LEU A 135 1.16 10.18 -12.37
N GLU A 136 -0.11 10.46 -12.11
CA GLU A 136 -0.52 11.72 -11.49
C GLU A 136 0.01 11.77 -10.04
N VAL A 137 1.01 12.61 -9.81
CA VAL A 137 1.47 12.93 -8.46
C VAL A 137 0.46 13.90 -7.88
N LYS A 138 -0.42 13.42 -7.00
CA LYS A 138 -1.24 14.31 -6.16
C LYS A 138 -0.31 15.17 -5.32
N LYS A 139 -0.15 16.44 -5.70
CA LYS A 139 0.50 17.44 -4.86
C LYS A 139 -0.28 17.49 -3.55
N VAL A 140 0.38 17.16 -2.45
CA VAL A 140 -0.19 17.36 -1.12
C VAL A 140 -0.34 18.87 -0.96
N GLU A 141 -1.56 19.38 -1.08
CA GLU A 141 -1.87 20.75 -0.70
C GLU A 141 -1.51 20.90 0.79
N ARG A 142 -0.68 21.91 1.07
CA ARG A 142 -0.19 22.27 2.40
C ARG A 142 -1.31 22.75 3.29
#